data_AF-A0A326GR87-F1
#
_entry.id   AF-A0A326GR87-F1
#
_cell.length_a   1.000
_cell.length_b   1.000
_cell.length_c   1.000
_cell.angle_alpha   90.00
_cell.angle_beta   90.00
_cell.angle_gamma   90.00
#
_symmetry.space_group_name_H-M   'P 1'
#
loop_
_entity.id
_entity.type
_entity.pdbx_description
1 polymer ?
#
loop_
_entity_poly.entity_id
_entity_poly.type
_entity_poly.pdbx_seq_one_letter_code
_entity_poly.pdbx_strand_id
1 'polypeptide(L)'
;MTVDLARAEGRRARAFWQREGERIRRTIGTPQCVRLHGNDIRNIDVRHIHNRFGYQAGGGTLCSGALYRTEDFMGLPEAERCGTKALGQTVHIEHTVPVATLTRNIIGSDRIDPHDTVLWVLTHSVATGVTDGPTGERHRMVRRGQARRSHAFTPDHADHDRPFRRYDPAGHSPIWDVVRGERIDPERFSFADHRENIAMALGWAALDDWAARVAA
;
A
#
# COMPACT_ATOMS: atom_id res chain seq x y z
N MET A 1 12.69 -19.10 1.84
CA MET A 1 12.24 -18.60 0.53
C MET A 1 13.22 -17.54 0.03
N THR A 2 13.44 -17.36 -1.29
CA THR A 2 14.67 -16.70 -1.81
C THR A 2 14.50 -15.23 -2.21
N VAL A 3 15.59 -14.47 -2.11
CA VAL A 3 15.78 -13.10 -2.65
C VAL A 3 15.36 -13.00 -4.13
N ASP A 4 15.43 -14.10 -4.89
CA ASP A 4 15.04 -14.13 -6.31
C ASP A 4 13.54 -13.93 -6.53
N LEU A 5 12.70 -14.45 -5.64
CA LEU A 5 11.25 -14.23 -5.70
C LEU A 5 10.93 -12.75 -5.44
N ALA A 6 11.55 -12.15 -4.41
CA ALA A 6 11.40 -10.72 -4.13
C ALA A 6 11.83 -9.86 -5.32
N ARG A 7 12.95 -10.21 -5.98
CA ARG A 7 13.42 -9.52 -7.21
C ARG A 7 12.44 -9.68 -8.38
N ALA A 8 11.87 -10.87 -8.57
CA ALA A 8 10.87 -11.10 -9.62
C ALA A 8 9.60 -10.26 -9.40
N GLU A 9 9.13 -10.21 -8.15
CA GLU A 9 8.01 -9.40 -7.73
C GLU A 9 8.29 -7.90 -7.84
N GLY A 10 9.53 -7.48 -7.58
CA GLY A 10 10.02 -6.12 -7.81
C GLY A 10 9.98 -5.71 -9.28
N ARG A 11 10.39 -6.61 -10.20
CA ARG A 11 10.25 -6.38 -11.64
C ARG A 11 8.79 -6.24 -12.06
N ARG A 12 7.88 -7.04 -11.50
CA ARG A 12 6.43 -6.93 -11.76
C ARG A 12 5.88 -5.59 -11.26
N ALA A 13 6.25 -5.17 -10.05
CA ALA A 13 5.85 -3.88 -9.50
C ALA A 13 6.35 -2.73 -10.40
N ARG A 14 7.65 -2.75 -10.76
CA ARG A 14 8.22 -1.75 -11.68
C ARG A 14 7.50 -1.69 -13.02
N ALA A 15 7.22 -2.84 -13.64
CA ALA A 15 6.50 -2.90 -14.91
C ALA A 15 5.07 -2.35 -14.80
N PHE A 16 4.39 -2.56 -13.65
CA PHE A 16 3.11 -1.92 -13.38
C PHE A 16 3.27 -0.39 -13.33
N TRP A 17 4.15 0.15 -12.49
CA TRP A 17 4.31 1.59 -12.33
C TRP A 17 4.72 2.29 -13.65
N GLN A 18 5.60 1.67 -14.44
CA GLN A 18 5.97 2.16 -15.77
C GLN A 18 4.79 2.25 -16.73
N ARG A 19 3.95 1.22 -16.78
CA ARG A 19 2.78 1.19 -17.67
C ARG A 19 1.68 2.15 -17.22
N GLU A 20 1.52 2.32 -15.90
CA GLU A 20 0.39 3.02 -15.33
C GLU A 20 0.66 4.51 -15.05
N GLY A 21 1.86 5.02 -15.30
CA GLY A 21 2.27 6.40 -14.97
C GLY A 21 1.30 7.48 -15.47
N GLU A 22 0.82 7.38 -16.71
CA GLU A 22 -0.16 8.34 -17.26
C GLU A 22 -1.55 8.22 -16.60
N ARG A 23 -1.96 7.01 -16.19
CA ARG A 23 -3.19 6.83 -15.42
C ARG A 23 -3.05 7.41 -14.00
N ILE A 24 -1.89 7.22 -13.39
CA ILE A 24 -1.52 7.75 -12.07
C ILE A 24 -1.55 9.28 -12.11
N ARG A 25 -0.89 9.91 -13.09
CA ARG A 25 -0.88 11.36 -13.31
C ARG A 25 -2.29 11.96 -13.39
N ARG A 26 -3.16 11.32 -14.17
CA ARG A 26 -4.56 11.76 -14.33
C ARG A 26 -5.42 11.62 -13.07
N THR A 27 -4.93 11.00 -12.00
CA THR A 27 -5.67 10.87 -10.72
C THR A 27 -6.04 12.22 -10.14
N ILE A 28 -5.15 13.21 -10.24
CA ILE A 28 -5.36 14.56 -9.69
C ILE A 28 -6.63 15.22 -10.26
N GLY A 29 -6.89 15.06 -11.56
CA GLY A 29 -8.03 15.68 -12.23
C GLY A 29 -9.36 14.96 -12.05
N THR A 30 -9.43 13.94 -11.20
CA THR A 30 -10.62 13.10 -11.13
C THR A 30 -11.61 13.56 -10.07
N PRO A 31 -12.93 13.32 -10.25
CA PRO A 31 -13.94 13.74 -9.28
C PRO A 31 -13.68 13.21 -7.87
N GLN A 32 -13.04 12.03 -7.75
CA GLN A 32 -12.62 11.48 -6.46
C GLN A 32 -11.57 12.37 -5.78
N CYS A 33 -10.52 12.75 -6.51
CA CYS A 33 -9.46 13.61 -5.97
C CYS A 33 -9.97 15.01 -5.62
N VAL A 34 -10.85 15.57 -6.46
CA VAL A 34 -11.51 16.86 -6.17
C VAL A 34 -12.28 16.82 -4.86
N ARG A 35 -13.05 15.75 -4.60
CA ARG A 35 -13.73 15.57 -3.31
C ARG A 35 -12.77 15.43 -2.14
N LEU A 36 -11.69 14.66 -2.32
CA LEU A 36 -10.71 14.49 -1.25
C LEU A 36 -10.01 15.81 -0.87
N HIS A 37 -9.80 16.68 -1.84
CA HIS A 37 -9.25 18.01 -1.60
C HIS A 37 -10.28 18.94 -0.94
N GLY A 38 -11.55 18.91 -1.37
CA GLY A 38 -12.63 19.75 -0.83
C GLY A 38 -13.17 19.37 0.56
N ASN A 39 -12.46 18.53 1.32
CA ASN A 39 -12.85 18.03 2.65
C ASN A 39 -14.19 17.24 2.73
N ASP A 40 -14.78 16.86 1.59
CA ASP A 40 -15.89 15.89 1.51
C ASP A 40 -15.32 14.47 1.31
N ILE A 41 -14.48 14.05 2.26
CA ILE A 41 -13.72 12.79 2.17
C ILE A 41 -14.56 11.65 2.74
N ARG A 42 -14.81 10.63 1.91
CA ARG A 42 -15.36 9.35 2.36
C ARG A 42 -14.30 8.27 2.28
N ASN A 43 -14.39 7.26 3.15
CA ASN A 43 -13.49 6.08 3.13
C ASN A 43 -13.43 5.41 1.75
N ILE A 44 -14.52 5.44 0.99
CA ILE A 44 -14.58 4.86 -0.35
C ILE A 44 -13.74 5.65 -1.36
N ASP A 45 -13.60 6.97 -1.19
CA ASP A 45 -12.81 7.81 -2.08
C ASP A 45 -11.31 7.48 -1.94
N VAL A 46 -10.81 7.32 -0.72
CA VAL A 46 -9.43 6.84 -0.45
C VAL A 46 -9.19 5.47 -1.08
N ARG A 47 -10.13 4.53 -0.91
CA ARG A 47 -10.03 3.20 -1.52
C ARG A 47 -10.01 3.25 -3.05
N HIS A 48 -10.82 4.09 -3.67
CA HIS A 48 -10.82 4.25 -5.12
C HIS A 48 -9.52 4.85 -5.64
N ILE A 49 -8.89 5.75 -4.88
CA ILE A 49 -7.55 6.23 -5.19
C ILE A 49 -6.52 5.10 -5.10
N HIS A 50 -6.54 4.29 -4.03
CA HIS A 50 -5.66 3.13 -3.88
C HIS A 50 -5.74 2.15 -5.07
N ASN A 51 -6.95 1.91 -5.60
CA ASN A 51 -7.13 1.06 -6.78
C ASN A 51 -6.37 1.61 -8.01
N ARG A 52 -6.21 2.93 -8.13
CA ARG A 52 -5.44 3.55 -9.23
C ARG A 52 -3.96 3.23 -9.12
N PHE A 53 -3.44 3.12 -7.91
CA PHE A 53 -2.06 2.72 -7.64
C PHE A 53 -1.87 1.20 -7.59
N GLY A 54 -2.85 0.42 -8.07
CA GLY A 54 -2.70 -1.04 -8.18
C GLY A 54 -2.85 -1.80 -6.87
N TYR A 55 -3.42 -1.16 -5.84
CA TYR A 55 -3.74 -1.80 -4.56
C TYR A 55 -5.09 -2.55 -4.62
N GLN A 56 -5.56 -2.87 -5.83
CA GLN A 56 -6.75 -3.67 -6.03
C GLN A 56 -6.34 -5.13 -6.26
N ALA A 57 -6.96 -6.06 -5.54
CA ALA A 57 -6.71 -7.49 -5.74
C ALA A 57 -7.46 -8.07 -6.95
N GLY A 58 -8.49 -7.41 -7.46
CA GLY A 58 -9.28 -7.84 -8.63
C GLY A 58 -9.08 -6.98 -9.88
N GLY A 59 -9.81 -7.29 -10.96
CA GLY A 59 -9.82 -6.46 -12.19
C GLY A 59 -8.49 -6.45 -12.95
N GLY A 60 -7.77 -7.59 -12.96
CA GLY A 60 -6.53 -7.77 -13.73
C GLY A 60 -5.27 -7.15 -13.13
N THR A 61 -5.38 -6.39 -12.03
CA THR A 61 -4.21 -5.79 -11.38
C THR A 61 -3.60 -6.67 -10.30
N LEU A 62 -4.36 -7.56 -9.65
CA LEU A 62 -3.85 -8.60 -8.72
C LEU A 62 -2.79 -8.07 -7.73
N CYS A 63 -3.02 -6.91 -7.11
CA CYS A 63 -2.08 -6.27 -6.17
C CYS A 63 -0.74 -5.81 -6.78
N SER A 64 -0.64 -5.70 -8.12
CA SER A 64 0.62 -5.46 -8.82
C SER A 64 1.32 -4.15 -8.43
N GLY A 65 0.58 -3.14 -8.00
CA GLY A 65 1.16 -1.87 -7.58
C GLY A 65 1.64 -1.83 -6.13
N ALA A 66 1.30 -2.85 -5.32
CA ALA A 66 1.77 -2.93 -3.94
C ALA A 66 3.28 -3.18 -3.90
N LEU A 67 3.97 -2.37 -3.09
CA LEU A 67 5.42 -2.38 -2.90
C LEU A 67 5.89 -3.35 -1.82
N TYR A 68 4.95 -3.91 -1.05
CA TYR A 68 5.22 -4.88 0.01
C TYR A 68 4.41 -6.13 -0.23
N ARG A 69 5.04 -7.30 -0.07
CA ARG A 69 4.40 -8.60 -0.28
C ARG A 69 4.88 -9.58 0.78
N THR A 70 3.98 -10.43 1.26
CA THR A 70 4.33 -11.54 2.13
C THR A 70 4.99 -12.65 1.34
N GLU A 71 5.76 -13.51 2.00
CA GLU A 71 6.40 -14.64 1.34
C GLU A 71 5.39 -15.57 0.68
N ASP A 72 4.30 -15.89 1.38
CA ASP A 72 3.25 -16.75 0.86
C ASP A 72 2.57 -16.17 -0.39
N PHE A 73 2.37 -14.85 -0.46
CA PHE A 73 1.83 -14.20 -1.67
C PHE A 73 2.78 -14.40 -2.85
N MET A 74 4.09 -14.21 -2.62
CA MET A 74 5.10 -14.34 -3.67
C MET A 74 5.28 -15.79 -4.11
N GLY A 75 5.11 -16.74 -3.20
CA GLY A 75 5.15 -18.17 -3.46
C GLY A 75 3.94 -18.70 -4.24
N LEU A 76 2.79 -18.01 -4.18
CA LEU A 76 1.60 -18.39 -4.93
C LEU A 76 1.82 -18.22 -6.44
N PRO A 77 1.65 -19.27 -7.27
CA PRO A 77 1.76 -19.18 -8.72
C PRO A 77 0.85 -18.08 -9.28
N GLU A 78 1.32 -17.35 -10.29
CA GLU A 78 0.58 -16.21 -10.84
C GLU A 78 -0.80 -16.60 -11.37
N ALA A 79 -0.92 -17.78 -12.00
CA ALA A 79 -2.18 -18.32 -12.49
C ALA A 79 -3.19 -18.63 -11.37
N GLU A 80 -2.74 -18.80 -10.13
CA GLU A 80 -3.57 -19.07 -8.95
C GLU A 80 -3.95 -17.80 -8.19
N ARG A 81 -3.38 -16.64 -8.56
CA ARG A 81 -3.69 -15.35 -7.93
C ARG A 81 -5.03 -14.84 -8.42
N CYS A 82 -5.98 -14.74 -7.50
CA CYS A 82 -7.33 -14.27 -7.75
C CYS A 82 -7.77 -13.35 -6.62
N GLY A 83 -8.05 -12.07 -6.88
CA GLY A 83 -8.69 -11.21 -5.87
C GLY A 83 -10.19 -11.03 -6.06
N THR A 84 -10.82 -11.83 -6.93
CA THR A 84 -12.26 -11.79 -7.16
C THR A 84 -12.97 -12.69 -6.15
N LYS A 85 -13.76 -12.11 -5.25
CA LYS A 85 -14.50 -12.86 -4.20
C LYS A 85 -15.34 -14.01 -4.74
N ALA A 86 -16.06 -13.79 -5.85
CA ALA A 86 -16.94 -14.79 -6.45
C ALA A 86 -16.21 -16.03 -6.99
N LEU A 87 -14.89 -15.95 -7.19
CA LEU A 87 -14.06 -17.02 -7.75
C LEU A 87 -13.15 -17.67 -6.70
N GLY A 88 -13.42 -17.47 -5.40
CA GLY A 88 -12.56 -17.95 -4.33
C GLY A 88 -11.28 -17.12 -4.24
N GLN A 89 -11.41 -15.87 -3.77
CA GLN A 89 -10.30 -14.95 -3.59
C GLN A 89 -9.11 -15.60 -2.84
N THR A 90 -7.96 -15.67 -3.51
CA THR A 90 -6.68 -16.24 -3.01
C THR A 90 -5.65 -15.17 -2.65
N VAL A 91 -5.85 -13.93 -3.08
CA VAL A 91 -4.97 -12.80 -2.74
C VAL A 91 -5.74 -11.55 -2.32
N HIS A 92 -5.13 -10.73 -1.47
CA HIS A 92 -5.71 -9.48 -0.97
C HIS A 92 -4.66 -8.37 -0.79
N ILE A 93 -5.14 -7.14 -0.56
CA ILE A 93 -4.34 -6.05 -0.01
C ILE A 93 -4.75 -5.83 1.44
N GLU A 94 -3.84 -6.06 2.38
CA GLU A 94 -4.01 -5.61 3.76
C GLU A 94 -3.32 -4.26 3.95
N HIS A 95 -4.04 -3.29 4.51
CA HIS A 95 -3.47 -1.99 4.83
C HIS A 95 -2.86 -2.01 6.22
N THR A 96 -1.61 -1.60 6.37
CA THR A 96 -0.97 -1.45 7.69
C THR A 96 -1.64 -0.38 8.56
N VAL A 97 -2.27 0.61 7.92
CA VAL A 97 -3.12 1.61 8.60
C VAL A 97 -4.53 1.50 8.04
N PRO A 98 -5.55 1.25 8.89
CA PRO A 98 -6.93 1.15 8.42
C PRO A 98 -7.36 2.40 7.62
N VAL A 99 -8.08 2.20 6.51
CA VAL A 99 -8.54 3.30 5.64
C VAL A 99 -9.31 4.38 6.42
N ALA A 100 -10.14 4.00 7.39
CA ALA A 100 -10.84 4.96 8.24
C ALA A 100 -9.89 5.83 9.09
N THR A 101 -8.73 5.30 9.47
CA THR A 101 -7.70 6.06 10.17
C THR A 101 -6.96 6.99 9.21
N LEU A 102 -6.66 6.54 7.98
CA LEU A 102 -6.12 7.41 6.93
C LEU A 102 -7.06 8.59 6.67
N THR A 103 -8.34 8.33 6.38
CA THR A 103 -9.36 9.35 6.15
C THR A 103 -9.38 10.42 7.24
N ARG A 104 -9.39 10.03 8.52
CA ARG A 104 -9.40 10.98 9.64
C ARG A 104 -8.15 11.87 9.66
N ASN A 105 -6.98 11.30 9.39
CA ASN A 105 -5.72 12.06 9.37
C ASN A 105 -5.61 12.96 8.13
N ILE A 106 -6.18 12.53 6.98
CA ILE A 106 -6.29 13.38 5.78
C ILE A 106 -7.12 14.63 6.09
N ILE A 107 -8.28 14.46 6.74
CA ILE A 107 -9.18 15.57 7.09
C ILE A 107 -8.48 16.57 8.03
N GLY A 108 -7.65 16.08 8.97
CA GLY A 108 -6.91 16.91 9.92
C GLY A 108 -5.57 17.46 9.41
N SER A 109 -5.22 17.24 8.15
CA SER A 109 -3.93 17.69 7.58
C SER A 109 -4.09 18.99 6.81
N ASP A 110 -3.14 19.91 7.00
CA ASP A 110 -3.01 21.15 6.22
C ASP A 110 -2.51 20.79 4.82
N ARG A 111 -3.43 20.64 3.86
CA ARG A 111 -3.13 20.32 2.46
C ARG A 111 -3.47 21.51 1.58
N ILE A 112 -2.51 21.91 0.76
CA ILE A 112 -2.60 23.15 -0.02
C ILE A 112 -3.25 22.88 -1.37
N ASP A 113 -2.98 21.71 -1.98
CA ASP A 113 -3.50 21.37 -3.29
C ASP A 113 -3.95 19.88 -3.44
N PRO A 114 -4.60 19.52 -4.56
CA PRO A 114 -4.97 18.13 -4.84
C PRO A 114 -3.78 17.17 -5.01
N HIS A 115 -2.61 17.66 -5.43
CA HIS A 115 -1.38 16.88 -5.58
C HIS A 115 -0.87 16.44 -4.21
N ASP A 116 -0.78 17.37 -3.26
CA ASP A 116 -0.39 17.11 -1.87
C ASP A 116 -1.32 16.10 -1.22
N THR A 117 -2.62 16.14 -1.54
CA THR A 117 -3.59 15.14 -1.08
C THR A 117 -3.27 13.75 -1.60
N VAL A 118 -2.95 13.62 -2.88
CA VAL A 118 -2.60 12.33 -3.48
C VAL A 118 -1.27 11.81 -2.93
N LEU A 119 -0.27 12.68 -2.82
CA LEU A 119 1.03 12.32 -2.25
C LEU A 119 0.91 11.93 -0.78
N TRP A 120 0.08 12.63 0.00
CA TRP A 120 -0.19 12.25 1.38
C TRP A 120 -0.77 10.83 1.43
N VAL A 121 -1.78 10.52 0.61
CA VAL A 121 -2.37 9.18 0.55
C VAL A 121 -1.33 8.13 0.19
N LEU A 122 -0.52 8.40 -0.84
CA LEU A 122 0.54 7.48 -1.29
C LEU A 122 1.58 7.22 -0.20
N THR A 123 2.04 8.25 0.49
CA THR A 123 3.14 8.19 1.47
C THR A 123 2.73 7.68 2.85
N HIS A 124 1.42 7.62 3.13
CA HIS A 124 0.89 7.20 4.42
C HIS A 124 0.04 5.93 4.34
N SER A 125 -0.40 5.51 3.15
CA SER A 125 -1.11 4.25 2.94
C SER A 125 -0.16 3.10 2.59
N VAL A 126 0.60 2.64 3.59
CA VAL A 126 1.42 1.43 3.44
C VAL A 126 0.51 0.19 3.38
N ALA A 127 0.64 -0.60 2.32
CA ALA A 127 -0.23 -1.73 1.99
C ALA A 127 0.56 -2.96 1.55
N THR A 128 0.13 -4.15 1.94
CA THR A 128 0.83 -5.41 1.71
C THR A 128 -0.02 -6.36 0.88
N GLY A 129 0.54 -6.92 -0.19
CA GLY A 129 -0.03 -8.03 -0.95
C GLY A 129 0.12 -9.33 -0.18
N VAL A 130 -1.01 -10.00 0.08
CA VAL A 130 -1.10 -11.13 1.03
C VAL A 130 -1.95 -12.24 0.45
N THR A 131 -1.73 -13.47 0.93
CA THR A 131 -2.65 -14.59 0.64
C THR A 131 -3.98 -14.43 1.38
N ASP A 132 -5.05 -14.87 0.74
CA ASP A 132 -6.42 -14.88 1.26
C ASP A 132 -7.05 -16.27 1.08
N GLY A 133 -8.27 -16.45 1.59
CA GLY A 133 -8.99 -17.73 1.57
C GLY A 133 -8.95 -18.44 2.93
N PRO A 134 -9.49 -19.68 3.01
CA PRO A 134 -9.70 -20.38 4.30
C PRO A 134 -8.43 -20.56 5.14
N THR A 135 -7.28 -20.69 4.48
CA THR A 135 -5.96 -20.87 5.10
C THR A 135 -5.02 -19.67 4.89
N GLY A 136 -5.49 -18.62 4.21
CA GLY A 136 -4.69 -17.44 3.87
C GLY A 136 -4.25 -16.64 5.11
N GLU A 137 -3.16 -15.90 4.96
CA GLU A 137 -2.58 -15.15 6.09
C GLU A 137 -3.35 -13.87 6.43
N ARG A 138 -4.14 -13.32 5.49
CA ARG A 138 -4.92 -12.07 5.68
C ARG A 138 -5.65 -12.00 7.01
N HIS A 139 -6.28 -13.10 7.43
CA HIS A 139 -7.10 -13.15 8.65
C HIS A 139 -6.29 -13.21 9.95
N ARG A 140 -4.97 -13.41 9.85
CA ARG A 140 -4.02 -13.58 10.96
C ARG A 140 -2.94 -12.50 10.98
N MET A 141 -2.87 -11.66 9.95
CA MET A 141 -1.85 -10.63 9.82
C MET A 141 -1.85 -9.60 10.95
N VAL A 142 -3.03 -9.23 11.46
CA VAL A 142 -3.19 -8.07 12.35
C VAL A 142 -3.30 -8.54 13.80
N ARG A 143 -2.58 -7.86 14.71
CA ARG A 143 -2.68 -8.13 16.15
C ARG A 143 -4.14 -8.04 16.63
N ARG A 144 -4.52 -8.95 17.53
CA ARG A 144 -5.87 -8.97 18.10
C ARG A 144 -6.23 -7.61 18.69
N GLY A 145 -7.41 -7.10 18.36
CA GLY A 145 -7.89 -5.78 18.80
C GLY A 145 -7.44 -4.59 17.94
N GLN A 146 -6.50 -4.79 17.01
CA GLN A 146 -6.01 -3.73 16.11
C GLN A 146 -6.63 -3.79 14.71
N ALA A 147 -7.61 -4.65 14.47
CA ALA A 147 -8.31 -4.76 13.18
C ALA A 147 -8.85 -3.41 12.65
N ARG A 148 -9.28 -2.51 13.54
CA ARG A 148 -9.81 -1.18 13.17
C ARG A 148 -8.98 -0.01 13.70
N ARG A 149 -7.79 -0.28 14.25
CA ARG A 149 -6.96 0.72 14.94
C ARG A 149 -5.51 0.62 14.45
N SER A 150 -4.82 1.75 14.49
CA SER A 150 -3.37 1.83 14.31
C SER A 150 -2.88 3.01 15.13
N HIS A 151 -1.70 2.86 15.72
CA HIS A 151 -1.04 3.91 16.48
C HIS A 151 0.06 4.61 15.68
N ALA A 152 0.19 4.32 14.38
CA ALA A 152 1.21 4.91 13.51
C ALA A 152 1.10 6.45 13.39
N PHE A 153 -0.07 7.03 13.67
CA PHE A 153 -0.30 8.48 13.74
C PHE A 153 -0.62 8.98 15.15
N THR A 154 -0.34 8.20 16.19
CA THR A 154 -0.56 8.65 17.58
C THR A 154 0.75 9.18 18.13
N PRO A 155 0.89 10.50 18.33
CA PRO A 155 2.08 11.06 18.97
C PRO A 155 2.36 10.36 20.30
N ASP A 156 3.64 10.24 20.66
CA ASP A 156 4.14 9.63 21.90
C ASP A 156 3.84 8.14 22.10
N HIS A 157 3.11 7.48 21.18
CA HIS A 157 2.96 6.03 21.22
C HIS A 157 4.23 5.35 20.69
N ALA A 158 4.61 4.20 21.26
CA ALA A 158 5.78 3.42 20.83
C ALA A 158 5.72 2.94 19.36
N ASP A 159 4.54 2.98 18.74
CA ASP A 159 4.31 2.57 17.35
C ASP A 159 4.16 3.79 16.42
N HIS A 160 4.32 5.02 16.93
CA HIS A 160 4.29 6.23 16.12
C HIS A 160 5.31 6.14 14.99
N ASP A 161 4.90 6.51 13.77
CA ASP A 161 5.70 6.40 12.54
C ASP A 161 6.08 4.96 12.13
N ARG A 162 5.54 3.92 12.78
CA ARG A 162 5.85 2.51 12.48
C ARG A 162 4.64 1.76 11.91
N PRO A 163 4.38 1.81 10.60
CA PRO A 163 3.16 1.25 10.02
C PRO A 163 3.02 -0.26 10.27
N PHE A 164 4.10 -1.02 10.16
CA PHE A 164 4.07 -2.49 10.29
C PHE A 164 3.89 -3.00 11.72
N ARG A 165 4.03 -2.16 12.76
CA ARG A 165 3.83 -2.55 14.16
C ARG A 165 2.39 -2.97 14.48
N ARG A 166 1.44 -2.68 13.59
CA ARG A 166 0.06 -3.21 13.66
C ARG A 166 -0.01 -4.72 13.43
N TYR A 167 0.93 -5.27 12.68
CA TYR A 167 0.92 -6.68 12.31
C TYR A 167 1.45 -7.58 13.42
N ASP A 168 0.94 -8.81 13.44
CA ASP A 168 1.40 -9.89 14.28
C ASP A 168 2.43 -10.72 13.51
N PRO A 169 3.74 -10.58 13.78
CA PRO A 169 4.78 -11.28 13.04
C PRO A 169 4.71 -12.81 13.18
N ALA A 170 3.96 -13.35 14.16
CA ALA A 170 3.72 -14.78 14.30
C ALA A 170 2.53 -15.28 13.44
N GLY A 171 1.67 -14.36 12.98
CA GLY A 171 0.44 -14.67 12.27
C GLY A 171 0.57 -14.72 10.74
N HIS A 172 1.72 -14.31 10.20
CA HIS A 172 1.94 -14.25 8.76
C HIS A 172 3.38 -14.58 8.38
N SER A 173 3.58 -14.90 7.10
CA SER A 173 4.92 -15.13 6.56
C SER A 173 5.71 -13.81 6.45
N PRO A 174 7.05 -13.83 6.36
CA PRO A 174 7.84 -12.60 6.30
C PRO A 174 7.37 -11.61 5.22
N ILE A 175 7.46 -10.32 5.50
CA ILE A 175 7.11 -9.28 4.52
C ILE A 175 8.39 -8.80 3.83
N TRP A 176 8.33 -8.64 2.52
CA TRP A 176 9.41 -8.13 1.70
C TRP A 176 9.04 -6.77 1.11
N ASP A 177 9.99 -5.86 1.18
CA ASP A 177 10.09 -4.69 0.31
C ASP A 177 10.55 -5.18 -1.07
N VAL A 178 9.64 -5.20 -2.05
CA VAL A 178 9.97 -5.68 -3.39
C VAL A 178 10.65 -4.60 -4.25
N VAL A 179 10.69 -3.35 -3.77
CA VAL A 179 11.43 -2.26 -4.42
C VAL A 179 12.92 -2.46 -4.19
N ARG A 180 13.31 -2.67 -2.92
CA ARG A 180 14.72 -2.87 -2.53
C ARG A 180 15.16 -4.34 -2.58
N GLY A 181 14.20 -5.27 -2.59
CA GLY A 181 14.48 -6.71 -2.53
C GLY A 181 14.95 -7.15 -1.14
N GLU A 182 14.42 -6.50 -0.10
CA GLU A 182 14.85 -6.67 1.30
C GLU A 182 13.67 -7.12 2.17
N ARG A 183 13.97 -7.83 3.26
CA ARG A 183 12.95 -8.22 4.24
C ARG A 183 12.67 -7.04 5.17
N ILE A 184 11.39 -6.78 5.42
CA ILE A 184 10.95 -5.78 6.39
C ILE A 184 11.18 -6.28 7.81
N ASP A 185 11.81 -5.43 8.62
CA ASP A 185 11.76 -5.50 10.08
C ASP A 185 10.62 -4.59 10.58
N PRO A 186 9.51 -5.15 11.10
CA PRO A 186 8.39 -4.36 11.59
C PRO A 186 8.74 -3.38 12.71
N GLU A 187 9.82 -3.63 13.46
CA GLU A 187 10.27 -2.77 14.57
C GLU A 187 11.03 -1.53 14.09
N ARG A 188 11.62 -1.61 12.88
CA ARG A 188 12.52 -0.58 12.37
C ARG A 188 11.99 0.16 11.15
N PHE A 189 11.03 -0.40 10.42
CA PHE A 189 10.49 0.24 9.24
C PHE A 189 9.58 1.43 9.61
N SER A 190 9.76 2.57 8.93
CA SER A 190 9.07 3.84 9.17
C SER A 190 8.21 4.30 7.97
N PHE A 191 7.43 5.37 8.13
CA PHE A 191 6.91 6.07 6.95
C PHE A 191 8.02 6.74 6.12
N ALA A 192 9.17 7.08 6.71
CA ALA A 192 10.31 7.60 5.92
C ALA A 192 10.84 6.55 4.93
N ASP A 193 11.04 5.31 5.38
CA ASP A 193 11.44 4.21 4.50
C ASP A 193 10.43 3.96 3.38
N HIS A 194 9.14 4.15 3.70
CA HIS A 194 8.05 4.05 2.73
C HIS A 194 8.06 5.20 1.72
N ARG A 195 8.31 6.44 2.16
CA ARG A 195 8.41 7.61 1.27
C ARG A 195 9.49 7.43 0.22
N GLU A 196 10.65 6.92 0.62
CA GLU A 196 11.72 6.58 -0.30
C GLU A 196 11.28 5.56 -1.37
N ASN A 197 10.56 4.51 -0.96
CA ASN A 197 10.01 3.52 -1.89
C ASN A 197 8.97 4.12 -2.86
N ILE A 198 8.12 5.03 -2.36
CA ILE A 198 7.16 5.76 -3.20
C ILE A 198 7.89 6.67 -4.19
N ALA A 199 8.94 7.37 -3.77
CA ALA A 199 9.75 8.19 -4.66
C ALA A 199 10.39 7.36 -5.79
N MET A 200 10.93 6.18 -5.48
CA MET A 200 11.44 5.24 -6.50
C MET A 200 10.34 4.78 -7.45
N ALA A 201 9.17 4.41 -6.93
CA ALA A 201 8.03 3.96 -7.75
C ALA A 201 7.48 5.06 -8.67
N LEU A 202 7.45 6.31 -8.20
CA LEU A 202 7.09 7.48 -9.01
C LEU A 202 8.12 7.76 -10.10
N GLY A 203 9.42 7.57 -9.81
CA GLY A 203 10.47 7.64 -10.83
C GLY A 203 10.29 6.57 -11.92
N TRP A 204 9.91 5.34 -11.56
CA TRP A 204 9.57 4.32 -12.56
C TRP A 204 8.38 4.73 -13.44
N ALA A 205 7.44 5.50 -12.90
CA ALA A 205 6.26 5.99 -13.60
C ALA A 205 6.51 7.27 -14.44
N ALA A 206 7.76 7.76 -14.52
CA ALA A 206 8.11 9.03 -15.16
C ALA A 206 7.33 10.23 -14.56
N LEU A 207 7.23 10.25 -13.23
CA LEU A 207 6.62 11.32 -12.43
C LEU A 207 7.68 11.96 -11.53
N ASP A 208 8.78 12.42 -12.14
CA ASP A 208 9.95 12.94 -11.43
C ASP A 208 9.61 14.16 -10.56
N ASP A 209 8.68 15.00 -11.01
CA ASP A 209 8.17 16.15 -10.24
C ASP A 209 7.41 15.70 -8.98
N TRP A 210 6.73 14.56 -9.02
CA TRP A 210 6.06 13.98 -7.85
C TRP A 210 7.07 13.33 -6.91
N ALA A 211 8.04 12.61 -7.47
CA ALA A 211 9.11 11.97 -6.71
C ALA A 211 9.92 13.02 -5.92
N ALA A 212 10.24 14.15 -6.55
CA ALA A 212 10.93 15.27 -5.91
C ALA A 212 10.13 15.86 -4.73
N ARG A 213 8.81 16.02 -4.88
CA ARG A 213 7.92 16.49 -3.79
C ARG A 213 7.85 15.52 -2.61
N VAL A 214 7.92 14.21 -2.86
CA VAL A 214 7.92 13.19 -1.79
C VAL A 214 9.25 13.17 -1.01
N ALA A 215 10.35 13.55 -1.67
CA ALA A 215 11.69 13.56 -1.09
C ALA A 215 12.06 14.85 -0.34
N ALA A 216 11.32 15.94 -0.57
CA ALA A 216 11.48 17.23 0.11
C ALA A 216 10.89 17.22 1.52
#